data_AF-A0A967KWK2-F1
#
_entry.id   AF-A0A967KWK2-F1
#
_cell.length_a   1.000
_cell.length_b   1.000
_cell.length_c   1.000
_cell.angle_alpha   90.00
_cell.angle_beta   90.00
_cell.angle_gamma   90.00
#
_symmetry.space_group_name_H-M   'P 1'
#
loop_
_entity.id
_entity.type
_entity.pdbx_description
1 polymer ?
#
loop_
_entity_poly.entity_id
_entity_poly.type
_entity_poly.pdbx_seq_one_letter_code
_entity_poly.pdbx_strand_id
1 'polypeptide(L)'
;PGVTNLPSVSGGVFTWDNNGDVGVWDFVVTADDGFGETAGCDIQIEVLQGAKLAVRIAKIGDPPDPFVFQGTYTYLPIILDHSSGIAIGGFDFLLAYDASALTFVSASLGEANDCWEYFQYRTSPFGNCGNACPSGMLELIAMAETNDGPNHPTGCDGEDGLFEDGAEIAKIKFFVTDDRTYECQFVPVYWYWLDCVHNAISDWTGNDLYLASTVWGINWVNPSDPFYQLIPND
;
A
#
# COMPACT_ATOMS: atom_id res chain seq x y z
N PRO A 1 31.99 1.83 0.82
CA PRO A 1 31.85 2.85 1.88
C PRO A 1 31.08 2.22 3.05
N GLY A 2 31.83 1.64 3.99
CA GLY A 2 31.26 0.91 5.12
C GLY A 2 30.61 1.86 6.11
N VAL A 3 29.41 1.51 6.57
CA VAL A 3 28.73 2.27 7.61
C VAL A 3 29.36 1.92 8.95
N THR A 4 29.69 2.95 9.73
CA THR A 4 30.52 2.86 10.95
C THR A 4 29.71 2.68 12.23
N ASN A 5 28.41 2.43 12.14
CA ASN A 5 27.57 2.21 13.31
C ASN A 5 27.14 0.74 13.32
N LEU A 6 27.77 -0.07 14.17
CA LEU A 6 27.27 -1.40 14.48
C LEU A 6 25.91 -1.25 15.18
N PRO A 7 24.93 -2.14 14.94
CA PRO A 7 23.67 -2.15 15.69
C PRO A 7 23.97 -2.20 17.19
N SER A 8 23.16 -1.48 17.98
CA SER A 8 23.38 -1.45 19.43
C SER A 8 23.09 -2.85 19.99
N VAL A 9 24.03 -3.39 20.76
CA VAL A 9 23.89 -4.71 21.41
C VAL A 9 23.76 -4.48 22.91
N SER A 10 22.58 -4.74 23.46
CA SER A 10 22.33 -4.73 24.90
C SER A 10 21.53 -5.97 25.30
N GLY A 11 22.10 -6.80 26.17
CA GLY A 11 21.41 -7.99 26.67
C GLY A 11 21.06 -9.05 25.61
N GLY A 12 21.76 -9.08 24.47
CA GLY A 12 21.47 -10.00 23.37
C GLY A 12 20.38 -9.52 22.41
N VAL A 13 19.90 -8.29 22.58
CA VAL A 13 18.99 -7.64 21.63
C VAL A 13 19.81 -6.77 20.68
N PHE A 14 19.54 -6.95 19.39
CA PHE A 14 20.07 -6.10 18.32
C PHE A 14 18.99 -5.09 17.91
N THR A 15 19.34 -3.81 17.85
CA THR A 15 18.44 -2.75 17.39
C THR A 15 19.03 -2.05 16.17
N TRP A 16 18.25 -1.98 15.09
CA TRP A 16 18.53 -1.20 13.89
C TRP A 16 17.47 -0.10 13.82
N ASP A 17 17.83 1.10 14.25
CA ASP A 17 16.89 2.22 14.48
C ASP A 17 17.32 3.51 13.77
N ASN A 18 18.42 3.48 13.00
CA ASN A 18 18.94 4.64 12.29
C ASN A 18 19.11 4.39 10.79
N ASN A 19 19.01 5.47 10.00
CA ASN A 19 19.26 5.42 8.55
C ASN A 19 20.68 4.96 8.16
N GLY A 20 21.63 4.94 9.10
CA GLY A 20 22.96 4.36 8.90
C GLY A 20 22.96 2.83 8.89
N ASP A 21 21.87 2.21 9.35
CA ASP A 21 21.82 0.77 9.55
C ASP A 21 21.37 0.03 8.29
N VAL A 22 21.12 0.73 7.19
CA VAL A 22 20.75 0.16 5.89
C VAL A 22 21.90 -0.68 5.32
N GLY A 23 21.58 -1.91 4.92
CA GLY A 23 22.52 -2.83 4.31
C GLY A 23 22.34 -4.26 4.78
N VAL A 24 23.23 -5.13 4.31
CA VAL A 24 23.29 -6.54 4.72
C VAL A 24 24.22 -6.67 5.91
N TRP A 25 23.73 -7.30 6.96
CA TRP A 25 24.44 -7.57 8.20
C TRP A 25 24.58 -9.06 8.40
N ASP A 26 25.82 -9.54 8.38
CA ASP A 26 26.16 -10.91 8.72
C ASP A 26 26.61 -10.97 10.18
N PHE A 27 26.03 -11.87 10.96
CA PHE A 27 26.48 -12.14 12.32
C PHE A 27 26.51 -13.64 12.60
N VAL A 28 27.50 -14.03 13.39
CA VAL A 28 27.70 -15.43 13.79
C VAL A 28 27.25 -15.58 15.24
N VAL A 29 26.13 -16.29 15.44
CA VAL A 29 25.72 -16.68 16.80
C VAL A 29 26.53 -17.89 17.20
N THR A 30 27.39 -17.73 18.20
CA THR A 30 28.22 -18.83 18.72
C THR A 30 27.68 -19.30 20.06
N ALA A 31 27.33 -20.59 20.15
CA ALA A 31 27.04 -21.27 21.40
C ALA A 31 28.33 -21.96 21.91
N ASP A 32 28.61 -21.85 23.20
CA ASP A 32 29.74 -22.49 23.90
C ASP A 32 29.17 -23.40 24.99
N ASP A 33 29.65 -24.64 25.06
CA ASP A 33 29.18 -25.63 26.04
C ASP A 33 29.87 -25.53 27.42
N GLY A 34 30.84 -24.62 27.56
CA GLY A 34 31.65 -24.41 28.75
C GLY A 34 32.83 -25.38 28.89
N PHE A 35 33.01 -26.30 27.93
CA PHE A 35 34.07 -27.32 27.90
C PHE A 35 35.02 -27.16 26.72
N GLY A 36 34.90 -26.05 25.97
CA GLY A 36 35.80 -25.67 24.89
C GLY A 36 35.30 -26.05 23.50
N GLU A 37 34.12 -26.65 23.39
CA GLU A 37 33.44 -26.85 22.12
C GLU A 37 32.48 -25.69 21.83
N THR A 38 32.51 -25.19 20.60
CA THR A 38 31.62 -24.11 20.16
C THR A 38 30.92 -24.48 18.86
N ALA A 39 29.68 -24.03 18.71
CA ALA A 39 28.89 -24.17 17.50
C ALA A 39 28.41 -22.80 17.03
N GLY A 40 28.72 -22.46 15.78
CA GLY A 40 28.30 -21.20 15.14
C GLY A 40 27.08 -21.40 14.23
N CYS A 41 26.22 -20.40 14.15
CA CYS A 41 25.19 -20.26 13.13
C CYS A 41 25.32 -18.88 12.49
N ASP A 42 25.47 -18.84 11.17
CA ASP A 42 25.49 -17.61 10.40
C ASP A 42 24.05 -17.12 10.21
N ILE A 43 23.81 -15.87 10.57
CA ILE A 43 22.52 -15.20 10.35
C ILE A 43 22.80 -13.95 9.54
N GLN A 44 22.05 -13.81 8.45
CA GLN A 44 22.08 -12.64 7.58
C GLN A 44 20.78 -11.87 7.77
N ILE A 45 20.89 -10.59 8.09
CA ILE A 45 19.77 -9.65 8.16
C ILE A 45 19.99 -8.55 7.13
N GLU A 46 19.02 -8.34 6.26
CA GLU A 46 18.99 -7.20 5.35
C GLU A 46 18.09 -6.10 5.93
N VAL A 47 18.68 -4.95 6.22
CA VAL A 47 17.96 -3.75 6.63
C VAL A 47 17.75 -2.89 5.39
N LEU A 48 16.49 -2.81 4.97
CA LEU A 48 16.10 -2.05 3.79
C LEU A 48 15.92 -0.57 4.13
N GLN A 49 16.24 0.31 3.17
CA GLN A 49 15.93 1.73 3.28
C GLN A 49 14.48 1.95 2.87
N GLY A 50 13.62 2.32 3.82
CA GLY A 50 12.23 2.69 3.55
C GLY A 50 11.26 1.50 3.54
N ALA A 51 10.10 1.70 2.94
CA ALA A 51 9.06 0.68 2.87
C ALA A 51 9.32 -0.30 1.73
N LYS A 52 9.00 -1.58 1.95
CA LYS A 52 9.06 -2.64 0.95
C LYS A 52 8.07 -2.42 -0.22
N LEU A 53 6.92 -1.85 0.11
CA LEU A 53 5.85 -1.50 -0.81
C LEU A 53 5.32 -0.11 -0.46
N ALA A 54 4.98 0.69 -1.46
CA ALA A 54 4.23 1.93 -1.28
C ALA A 54 3.10 2.01 -2.30
N VAL A 55 1.90 2.33 -1.84
CA VAL A 55 0.72 2.49 -2.70
C VAL A 55 0.13 3.87 -2.49
N ARG A 56 -0.26 4.53 -3.58
CA ARG A 56 -0.88 5.85 -3.53
C ARG A 56 -2.18 5.91 -4.33
N ILE A 57 -3.09 6.72 -3.83
CA ILE A 57 -4.24 7.21 -4.60
C ILE A 57 -3.71 8.33 -5.48
N ALA A 58 -3.90 8.25 -6.80
CA ALA A 58 -3.45 9.31 -7.68
C ALA A 58 -4.21 10.61 -7.44
N LYS A 59 -3.54 11.74 -7.67
CA LYS A 59 -4.20 13.04 -7.79
C LYS A 59 -4.50 13.26 -9.27
N ILE A 60 -5.72 13.68 -9.59
CA ILE A 60 -6.15 13.99 -10.96
C ILE A 60 -6.81 15.36 -11.00
N GLY A 61 -6.91 15.96 -12.19
CA GLY A 61 -7.59 17.26 -12.36
C GLY A 61 -6.72 18.48 -12.06
N ASP A 62 -5.41 18.31 -11.97
CA ASP A 62 -4.41 19.37 -11.81
C ASP A 62 -3.28 19.14 -12.83
N PRO A 63 -2.73 20.18 -13.50
CA PRO A 63 -1.65 19.98 -14.46
C PRO A 63 -0.48 19.19 -13.88
N PRO A 64 0.07 18.21 -14.63
CA PRO A 64 -0.08 18.00 -16.07
C PRO A 64 -1.34 17.21 -16.51
N ASP A 65 -2.12 16.67 -15.58
CA ASP A 65 -3.29 15.85 -15.93
C ASP A 65 -4.44 16.70 -16.50
N PRO A 66 -5.30 16.12 -17.35
CA PRO A 66 -6.50 16.79 -17.82
C PRO A 66 -7.39 17.23 -16.65
N PHE A 67 -7.96 18.43 -16.76
CA PHE A 67 -8.92 18.91 -15.78
C PHE A 67 -10.12 17.98 -15.68
N VAL A 68 -10.57 17.75 -14.45
CA VAL A 68 -11.80 17.00 -14.15
C VAL A 68 -12.94 18.01 -14.02
N PHE A 69 -13.94 17.91 -14.89
CA PHE A 69 -15.06 18.84 -14.91
C PHE A 69 -16.29 18.27 -14.18
N GLN A 70 -17.13 19.15 -13.64
CA GLN A 70 -18.40 18.78 -13.02
C GLN A 70 -19.33 18.06 -14.01
N GLY A 71 -20.13 17.13 -13.49
CA GLY A 71 -21.07 16.35 -14.30
C GLY A 71 -20.41 15.37 -15.26
N THR A 72 -19.15 15.00 -15.04
CA THR A 72 -18.42 14.03 -15.87
C THR A 72 -18.07 12.77 -15.10
N TYR A 73 -17.81 11.70 -15.85
CA TYR A 73 -17.21 10.49 -15.29
C TYR A 73 -15.69 10.60 -15.35
N THR A 74 -15.02 10.26 -14.26
CA THR A 74 -13.57 10.23 -14.17
C THR A 74 -13.07 8.92 -13.59
N TYR A 75 -11.83 8.57 -13.91
CA TYR A 75 -11.14 7.40 -13.38
C TYR A 75 -10.02 7.84 -12.46
N LEU A 76 -10.05 7.33 -11.23
CA LEU A 76 -9.06 7.56 -10.20
C LEU A 76 -8.20 6.29 -10.06
N PRO A 77 -6.95 6.31 -10.52
CA PRO A 77 -6.08 5.15 -10.42
C PRO A 77 -5.45 5.03 -9.03
N ILE A 78 -5.26 3.78 -8.61
CA ILE A 78 -4.43 3.38 -7.47
C ILE A 78 -3.11 2.88 -8.05
N ILE A 79 -2.02 3.51 -7.63
CA ILE A 79 -0.69 3.31 -8.19
C ILE A 79 0.20 2.64 -7.14
N LEU A 80 0.90 1.59 -7.55
CA LEU A 80 2.05 1.08 -6.82
C LEU A 80 3.20 2.07 -7.01
N ASP A 81 3.45 2.90 -6.01
CA ASP A 81 4.45 3.96 -6.06
C ASP A 81 5.87 3.42 -5.87
N HIS A 82 6.00 2.34 -5.12
CA HIS A 82 7.27 1.65 -4.91
C HIS A 82 7.09 0.14 -4.66
N SER A 83 7.98 -0.66 -5.24
CA SER A 83 8.15 -2.10 -4.98
C SER A 83 9.63 -2.45 -4.86
N SER A 84 10.03 -3.06 -3.74
CA SER A 84 11.39 -3.54 -3.52
C SER A 84 11.58 -4.98 -4.04
N GLY A 85 11.10 -5.29 -5.24
CA GLY A 85 11.18 -6.63 -5.84
C GLY A 85 10.31 -7.68 -5.15
N ILE A 86 9.19 -7.27 -4.57
CA ILE A 86 8.23 -8.16 -3.93
C ILE A 86 7.11 -8.46 -4.91
N ALA A 87 6.88 -9.74 -5.14
CA ALA A 87 5.76 -10.17 -5.93
C ALA A 87 4.47 -10.09 -5.10
N ILE A 88 3.42 -9.51 -5.68
CA ILE A 88 2.15 -9.27 -4.98
C ILE A 88 1.10 -10.28 -5.45
N GLY A 89 0.47 -10.97 -4.49
CA GLY A 89 -0.58 -11.96 -4.76
C GLY A 89 -2.01 -11.48 -4.49
N GLY A 90 -2.17 -10.32 -3.84
CA GLY A 90 -3.48 -9.80 -3.51
C GLY A 90 -3.42 -8.53 -2.68
N PHE A 91 -4.55 -7.83 -2.58
CA PHE A 91 -4.70 -6.65 -1.73
C PHE A 91 -6.12 -6.51 -1.18
N ASP A 92 -6.20 -5.86 -0.01
CA ASP A 92 -7.43 -5.37 0.61
C ASP A 92 -7.23 -3.88 0.92
N PHE A 93 -7.94 -3.02 0.20
CA PHE A 93 -7.82 -1.57 0.28
C PHE A 93 -9.13 -0.95 0.69
N LEU A 94 -9.11 -0.14 1.74
CA LEU A 94 -10.27 0.63 2.19
C LEU A 94 -10.02 2.12 1.99
N LEU A 95 -10.92 2.74 1.25
CA LEU A 95 -10.87 4.15 0.91
C LEU A 95 -12.12 4.86 1.43
N ALA A 96 -11.93 6.12 1.79
CA ALA A 96 -13.01 7.06 2.08
C ALA A 96 -13.01 8.17 1.04
N TYR A 97 -14.20 8.66 0.69
CA TYR A 97 -14.40 9.75 -0.26
C TYR A 97 -15.54 10.65 0.19
N ASP A 98 -15.57 11.88 -0.32
CA ASP A 98 -16.69 12.79 -0.08
C ASP A 98 -17.89 12.48 -1.01
N ALA A 99 -18.89 11.78 -0.47
CA ALA A 99 -20.10 11.41 -1.20
C ALA A 99 -21.01 12.60 -1.58
N SER A 100 -20.76 13.81 -1.07
CA SER A 100 -21.47 15.02 -1.52
C SER A 100 -20.96 15.53 -2.87
N ALA A 101 -19.72 15.18 -3.23
CA ALA A 101 -19.04 15.62 -4.44
C ALA A 101 -18.79 14.49 -5.45
N LEU A 102 -18.57 13.27 -4.97
CA LEU A 102 -18.27 12.09 -5.77
C LEU A 102 -19.31 11.00 -5.57
N THR A 103 -19.81 10.43 -6.65
CA THR A 103 -20.65 9.24 -6.62
C THR A 103 -19.86 8.07 -7.19
N PHE A 104 -19.65 7.03 -6.39
CA PHE A 104 -19.02 5.79 -6.85
C PHE A 104 -19.88 5.13 -7.94
N VAL A 105 -19.24 4.68 -9.02
CA VAL A 105 -19.90 4.02 -10.15
C VAL A 105 -19.47 2.56 -10.27
N SER A 106 -18.17 2.32 -10.27
CA SER A 106 -17.58 0.97 -10.40
C SER A 106 -16.10 1.03 -10.03
N ALA A 107 -15.49 -0.13 -9.76
CA ALA A 107 -14.04 -0.27 -9.75
C ALA A 107 -13.64 -1.44 -10.65
N SER A 108 -12.39 -1.45 -11.09
CA SER A 108 -11.76 -2.56 -11.80
C SER A 108 -10.31 -2.74 -11.36
N LEU A 109 -9.72 -3.87 -11.73
CA LEU A 109 -8.27 -4.05 -11.73
C LEU A 109 -7.61 -2.97 -12.61
N GLY A 110 -6.35 -2.68 -12.31
CA GLY A 110 -5.51 -1.86 -13.14
C GLY A 110 -4.91 -2.66 -14.28
N GLU A 111 -4.22 -1.98 -15.20
CA GLU A 111 -3.59 -2.65 -16.35
C GLU A 111 -2.48 -3.62 -15.93
N ALA A 112 -1.81 -3.39 -14.80
CA ALA A 112 -0.73 -4.27 -14.34
C ALA A 112 -1.21 -5.64 -13.87
N ASN A 113 -2.49 -5.74 -13.48
CA ASN A 113 -3.07 -6.92 -12.85
C ASN A 113 -4.42 -7.31 -13.46
N ASP A 114 -4.69 -6.95 -14.71
CA ASP A 114 -5.96 -7.23 -15.40
C ASP A 114 -6.24 -8.74 -15.60
N CYS A 115 -5.18 -9.53 -15.55
CA CYS A 115 -5.11 -10.98 -15.55
C CYS A 115 -5.55 -11.66 -14.23
N TRP A 116 -5.65 -10.93 -13.12
CA TRP A 116 -5.97 -11.52 -11.82
C TRP A 116 -7.39 -12.11 -11.80
N GLU A 117 -7.56 -13.25 -11.13
CA GLU A 117 -8.79 -14.03 -11.17
C GLU A 117 -9.93 -13.44 -10.35
N TYR A 118 -9.61 -12.74 -9.26
CA TYR A 118 -10.61 -12.19 -8.37
C TYR A 118 -10.43 -10.70 -8.18
N PHE A 119 -11.51 -9.97 -8.43
CA PHE A 119 -11.66 -8.59 -8.05
C PHE A 119 -13.11 -8.34 -7.63
N GLN A 120 -13.28 -7.82 -6.42
CA GLN A 120 -14.57 -7.37 -5.94
C GLN A 120 -14.41 -6.03 -5.23
N TYR A 121 -15.50 -5.28 -5.23
CA TYR A 121 -15.59 -4.06 -4.46
C TYR A 121 -16.89 -4.06 -3.65
N ARG A 122 -16.87 -3.37 -2.52
CA ARG A 122 -18.08 -3.15 -1.72
C ARG A 122 -18.20 -1.70 -1.29
N THR A 123 -19.45 -1.21 -1.29
CA THR A 123 -19.84 0.10 -0.77
C THR A 123 -20.90 -0.10 0.31
N SER A 124 -20.80 0.58 1.45
CA SER A 124 -21.84 0.69 2.49
C SER A 124 -22.22 -0.60 3.29
N PRO A 125 -22.64 -0.44 4.55
CA PRO A 125 -21.92 0.22 5.63
C PRO A 125 -20.89 -0.74 6.24
N PHE A 126 -19.67 -0.27 6.38
CA PHE A 126 -18.61 -0.99 7.07
C PHE A 126 -18.78 -0.86 8.58
N GLY A 127 -19.68 -1.66 9.15
CA GLY A 127 -19.73 -1.89 10.60
C GLY A 127 -19.87 -0.65 11.51
N ASN A 128 -19.24 -0.74 12.69
CA ASN A 128 -19.63 -0.08 13.94
C ASN A 128 -19.11 1.37 14.10
N CYS A 129 -18.92 2.14 13.01
CA CYS A 129 -18.44 3.53 13.09
C CYS A 129 -19.55 4.56 13.40
N GLY A 130 -20.82 4.14 13.54
CA GLY A 130 -21.92 5.01 13.97
C GLY A 130 -22.08 6.26 13.10
N ASN A 131 -22.08 7.45 13.73
CA ASN A 131 -22.12 8.74 13.02
C ASN A 131 -20.73 9.26 12.60
N ALA A 132 -19.66 8.50 12.87
CA ALA A 132 -18.28 8.89 12.57
C ALA A 132 -17.75 8.30 11.25
N CYS A 133 -18.56 7.51 10.54
CA CYS A 133 -18.18 6.98 9.24
C CYS A 133 -18.05 8.12 8.21
N PRO A 134 -17.05 8.07 7.31
CA PRO A 134 -17.00 8.95 6.15
C PRO A 134 -18.28 8.88 5.32
N SER A 135 -18.60 9.96 4.60
CA SER A 135 -19.83 10.05 3.81
C SER A 135 -19.87 9.03 2.67
N GLY A 136 -18.71 8.68 2.10
CA GLY A 136 -18.52 7.58 1.17
C GLY A 136 -17.37 6.69 1.61
N MET A 137 -17.56 5.37 1.47
CA MET A 137 -16.50 4.37 1.68
C MET A 137 -16.55 3.31 0.59
N LEU A 138 -15.37 2.85 0.19
CA LEU A 138 -15.16 1.86 -0.85
C LEU A 138 -14.05 0.92 -0.42
N GLU A 139 -14.33 -0.37 -0.41
CA GLU A 139 -13.31 -1.39 -0.24
C GLU A 139 -13.10 -2.13 -1.55
N LEU A 140 -11.84 -2.37 -1.88
CA LEU A 140 -11.37 -3.10 -3.04
C LEU A 140 -10.61 -4.33 -2.55
N ILE A 141 -11.06 -5.51 -2.97
CA ILE A 141 -10.38 -6.78 -2.69
C ILE A 141 -9.98 -7.39 -4.02
N ALA A 142 -8.72 -7.78 -4.13
CA ALA A 142 -8.21 -8.44 -5.31
C ALA A 142 -7.28 -9.59 -4.94
N MET A 143 -7.32 -10.66 -5.72
CA MET A 143 -6.42 -11.80 -5.58
C MET A 143 -5.97 -12.26 -6.96
N ALA A 144 -4.67 -12.52 -7.08
CA ALA A 144 -4.07 -13.02 -8.30
C ALA A 144 -4.69 -14.37 -8.68
N GLU A 145 -4.67 -15.32 -7.75
CA GLU A 145 -5.13 -16.68 -7.98
C GLU A 145 -6.19 -17.07 -6.96
N THR A 146 -7.21 -17.76 -7.43
CA THR A 146 -8.20 -18.46 -6.63
C THR A 146 -7.99 -19.95 -6.77
N ASN A 147 -8.17 -20.69 -5.67
CA ASN A 147 -8.00 -22.14 -5.67
C ASN A 147 -9.09 -22.84 -6.51
N ASP A 148 -8.94 -22.80 -7.83
CA ASP A 148 -9.84 -23.36 -8.84
C ASP A 148 -9.25 -24.62 -9.50
N GLY A 149 -8.05 -25.02 -9.07
CA GLY A 149 -7.37 -26.25 -9.45
C GLY A 149 -6.08 -25.96 -10.24
N PRO A 150 -5.96 -26.42 -11.50
CA PRO A 150 -4.74 -26.27 -12.29
C PRO A 150 -4.71 -24.98 -13.14
N ASN A 151 -5.76 -24.15 -13.11
CA ASN A 151 -5.74 -22.88 -13.82
C ASN A 151 -5.04 -21.88 -12.91
N HIS A 152 -4.06 -21.18 -13.47
CA HIS A 152 -3.38 -20.11 -12.78
C HIS A 152 -3.23 -18.95 -13.77
N PRO A 153 -3.33 -17.69 -13.32
CA PRO A 153 -3.12 -16.55 -14.19
C PRO A 153 -1.71 -16.58 -14.77
N THR A 154 -1.59 -16.34 -16.07
CA THR A 154 -0.29 -16.19 -16.76
C THR A 154 -0.28 -14.88 -17.53
N GLY A 155 0.84 -14.15 -17.52
CA GLY A 155 1.03 -12.97 -18.37
C GLY A 155 0.65 -11.63 -17.75
N CYS A 156 0.47 -11.56 -16.43
CA CYS A 156 0.56 -10.31 -15.68
C CYS A 156 1.99 -9.77 -15.78
N ASP A 157 2.20 -8.47 -15.93
CA ASP A 157 3.55 -7.90 -16.01
C ASP A 157 4.33 -8.18 -14.72
N GLY A 158 5.50 -8.81 -14.87
CA GLY A 158 6.35 -9.33 -13.80
C GLY A 158 6.53 -10.85 -13.88
N GLU A 159 7.76 -11.33 -14.07
CA GLU A 159 8.10 -12.73 -13.78
C GLU A 159 7.60 -13.03 -12.35
N ASP A 160 6.65 -13.94 -12.19
CA ASP A 160 6.10 -14.38 -10.90
C ASP A 160 5.41 -13.30 -10.03
N GLY A 161 4.80 -12.25 -10.61
CA GLY A 161 3.96 -11.28 -9.87
C GLY A 161 4.68 -10.00 -9.43
N LEU A 162 5.84 -9.71 -10.02
CA LEU A 162 6.64 -8.50 -9.78
C LEU A 162 6.11 -7.28 -10.56
N PHE A 163 5.54 -6.31 -9.86
CA PHE A 163 5.12 -5.06 -10.48
C PHE A 163 6.22 -3.98 -10.41
N GLU A 164 6.36 -3.22 -11.50
CA GLU A 164 7.24 -2.07 -11.61
C GLU A 164 6.68 -0.85 -10.84
N ASP A 165 7.59 0.05 -10.42
CA ASP A 165 7.21 1.33 -9.83
C ASP A 165 6.38 2.15 -10.84
N GLY A 166 5.26 2.69 -10.36
CA GLY A 166 4.28 3.43 -11.17
C GLY A 166 3.17 2.57 -11.79
N ALA A 167 3.17 1.26 -11.56
CA ALA A 167 2.13 0.36 -12.04
C ALA A 167 0.73 0.73 -11.50
N GLU A 168 -0.27 0.75 -12.38
CA GLU A 168 -1.68 0.89 -12.00
C GLU A 168 -2.23 -0.47 -11.57
N ILE A 169 -2.63 -0.60 -10.30
CA ILE A 169 -3.10 -1.85 -9.70
C ILE A 169 -4.61 -1.89 -9.44
N ALA A 170 -5.27 -0.73 -9.44
CA ALA A 170 -6.72 -0.63 -9.43
C ALA A 170 -7.19 0.68 -10.05
N LYS A 171 -8.42 0.70 -10.57
CA LYS A 171 -9.04 1.88 -11.17
C LYS A 171 -10.46 2.07 -10.64
N ILE A 172 -10.71 3.23 -10.03
CA ILE A 172 -12.01 3.57 -9.46
C ILE A 172 -12.71 4.57 -10.38
N LYS A 173 -13.96 4.29 -10.75
CA LYS A 173 -14.78 5.20 -11.55
C LYS A 173 -15.71 6.00 -10.65
N PHE A 174 -15.60 7.32 -10.72
CA PHE A 174 -16.51 8.25 -10.06
C PHE A 174 -17.31 9.05 -11.08
N PHE A 175 -18.54 9.38 -10.71
CA PHE A 175 -19.26 10.51 -11.28
C PHE A 175 -19.02 11.74 -10.40
N VAL A 176 -18.54 12.82 -11.00
CA VAL A 176 -18.30 14.10 -10.34
C VAL A 176 -19.59 14.90 -10.36
N THR A 177 -20.01 15.40 -9.20
CA THR A 177 -21.24 16.20 -9.05
C THR A 177 -21.33 17.32 -10.09
N ASP A 178 -22.55 17.64 -10.53
CA ASP A 178 -22.82 18.79 -11.41
C ASP A 178 -22.99 20.11 -10.63
N ASP A 179 -22.91 20.06 -9.30
CA ASP A 179 -22.96 21.23 -8.43
C ASP A 179 -21.72 22.12 -8.61
N ARG A 180 -21.94 23.32 -9.13
CA ARG A 180 -20.90 24.33 -9.39
C ARG A 180 -20.25 24.88 -8.12
N THR A 181 -20.80 24.64 -6.94
CA THR A 181 -20.15 25.02 -5.69
C THR A 181 -18.83 24.29 -5.48
N TYR A 182 -18.66 23.10 -6.08
CA TYR A 182 -17.41 22.32 -6.06
C TYR A 182 -16.42 22.72 -7.16
N GLU A 183 -16.66 23.80 -7.90
CA GLU A 183 -15.72 24.30 -8.90
C GLU A 183 -14.41 24.78 -8.30
N CYS A 184 -13.30 24.31 -8.90
CA CYS A 184 -11.93 24.61 -8.47
C CYS A 184 -11.64 24.19 -7.03
N GLN A 185 -12.40 23.25 -6.47
CA GLN A 185 -12.15 22.69 -5.15
C GLN A 185 -11.47 21.33 -5.25
N PHE A 186 -10.61 21.05 -4.28
CA PHE A 186 -10.08 19.70 -4.08
C PHE A 186 -11.13 18.85 -3.37
N VAL A 187 -11.42 17.70 -3.93
CA VAL A 187 -12.33 16.72 -3.35
C VAL A 187 -11.50 15.53 -2.86
N PRO A 188 -11.45 15.27 -1.54
CA PRO A 188 -10.55 14.27 -0.99
C PRO A 188 -11.05 12.85 -1.25
N VAL A 189 -10.12 12.00 -1.68
CA VAL A 189 -10.19 10.53 -1.57
C VAL A 189 -8.94 10.10 -0.81
N TYR A 190 -9.11 9.33 0.25
CA TYR A 190 -8.02 9.00 1.17
C TYR A 190 -8.16 7.58 1.71
N TRP A 191 -7.04 7.02 2.14
CA TRP A 191 -6.98 5.72 2.81
C TRP A 191 -7.71 5.76 4.14
N TYR A 192 -8.47 4.71 4.45
CA TYR A 192 -9.26 4.61 5.67
C TYR A 192 -9.09 3.25 6.33
N TRP A 193 -9.20 3.20 7.66
CA TRP A 193 -8.98 2.00 8.45
C TRP A 193 -10.13 1.82 9.43
N LEU A 194 -10.68 0.61 9.48
CA LEU A 194 -11.65 0.21 10.50
C LEU A 194 -11.11 -0.86 11.45
N ASP A 195 -10.14 -1.62 10.99
CA ASP A 195 -9.44 -2.65 11.73
C ASP A 195 -8.02 -2.83 11.14
N CYS A 196 -7.27 -3.79 11.66
CA CYS A 196 -5.88 -4.04 11.29
C CYS A 196 -5.70 -4.82 9.97
N VAL A 197 -6.77 -5.17 9.24
CA VAL A 197 -6.66 -5.95 7.99
C VAL A 197 -6.86 -5.10 6.74
N HIS A 198 -7.40 -3.89 6.87
CA HIS A 198 -7.53 -2.96 5.75
C HIS A 198 -6.19 -2.32 5.40
N ASN A 199 -6.01 -2.04 4.10
CA ASN A 199 -4.78 -1.48 3.52
C ASN A 199 -3.58 -2.43 3.70
N ALA A 200 -3.85 -3.70 3.40
CA ALA A 200 -2.88 -4.76 3.43
C ALA A 200 -2.66 -5.36 2.04
N ILE A 201 -1.47 -5.91 1.83
CA ILE A 201 -1.04 -6.55 0.59
C ILE A 201 -0.48 -7.92 0.96
N SER A 202 -0.87 -8.97 0.25
CA SER A 202 -0.24 -10.29 0.42
C SER A 202 0.87 -10.49 -0.60
N ASP A 203 1.90 -11.24 -0.22
CA ASP A 203 2.88 -11.72 -1.19
C ASP A 203 2.25 -12.69 -2.19
N TRP A 204 2.96 -12.97 -3.27
CA TRP A 204 2.51 -13.90 -4.32
C TRP A 204 2.19 -15.31 -3.80
N THR A 205 2.89 -15.76 -2.73
CA THR A 205 2.66 -17.10 -2.17
C THR A 205 1.52 -17.15 -1.13
N GLY A 206 1.04 -15.99 -0.68
CA GLY A 206 0.01 -15.87 0.36
C GLY A 206 0.49 -16.22 1.79
N ASN A 207 1.81 -16.31 2.01
CA ASN A 207 2.40 -16.62 3.31
C ASN A 207 2.68 -15.37 4.13
N ASP A 208 3.00 -14.26 3.47
CA ASP A 208 3.34 -12.98 4.08
C ASP A 208 2.25 -11.94 3.82
N LEU A 209 1.88 -11.21 4.87
CA LEU A 209 0.98 -10.07 4.80
C LEU A 209 1.74 -8.79 5.14
N TYR A 210 1.82 -7.88 4.18
CA TYR A 210 2.37 -6.55 4.34
C TYR A 210 1.25 -5.59 4.75
N LEU A 211 1.35 -5.09 5.97
CA LEU A 211 0.46 -4.07 6.50
C LEU A 211 1.14 -2.70 6.40
N ALA A 212 0.40 -1.67 6.01
CA ALA A 212 0.94 -0.32 5.92
C ALA A 212 1.40 0.20 7.30
N SER A 213 2.70 0.50 7.42
CA SER A 213 3.32 1.06 8.63
C SER A 213 3.06 2.55 8.80
N THR A 214 2.89 3.27 7.69
CA THR A 214 2.54 4.69 7.66
C THR A 214 1.50 4.94 6.59
N VAL A 215 0.55 5.83 6.89
CA VAL A 215 -0.52 6.19 5.97
C VAL A 215 -0.54 7.70 5.84
N TRP A 216 -0.49 8.17 4.61
CA TRP A 216 -0.39 9.59 4.29
C TRP A 216 -1.64 10.07 3.58
N GLY A 217 -2.20 11.18 4.03
CA GLY A 217 -3.24 11.92 3.34
C GLY A 217 -2.64 13.08 2.56
N ILE A 218 -3.33 13.55 1.53
CA ILE A 218 -2.90 14.73 0.78
C ILE A 218 -3.25 15.99 1.58
N ASN A 219 -2.24 16.76 1.97
CA ASN A 219 -2.39 18.07 2.58
C ASN A 219 -2.60 19.13 1.49
N TRP A 220 -3.85 19.51 1.27
CA TRP A 220 -4.19 20.50 0.26
C TRP A 220 -3.99 21.96 0.72
N VAL A 221 -3.86 22.19 2.03
CA VAL A 221 -3.70 23.55 2.59
C VAL A 221 -2.26 24.05 2.43
N ASN A 222 -1.28 23.13 2.43
CA ASN A 222 0.13 23.48 2.35
C ASN A 222 0.84 22.76 1.18
N PRO A 223 1.02 23.43 0.03
CA PRO A 223 1.75 22.86 -1.11
C PRO A 223 3.21 22.49 -0.81
N SER A 224 3.82 23.10 0.21
CA SER A 224 5.20 22.78 0.64
C SER A 224 5.30 21.61 1.61
N ASP A 225 4.17 21.14 2.13
CA ASP A 225 4.04 19.95 2.96
C ASP A 225 2.83 19.16 2.46
N PRO A 226 2.92 18.55 1.25
CA PRO A 226 1.78 18.07 0.48
C PRO A 226 1.16 16.79 1.05
N PHE A 227 1.75 16.23 2.10
CA PHE A 227 1.28 15.02 2.75
C PHE A 227 1.25 15.20 4.27
N TYR A 228 0.20 14.75 4.91
CA TYR A 228 0.14 14.66 6.37
C TYR A 228 -0.08 13.23 6.78
N GLN A 229 0.60 12.80 7.84
CA GLN A 229 0.46 11.46 8.37
C GLN A 229 -0.94 11.31 8.99
N LEU A 230 -1.74 10.38 8.48
CA LEU A 230 -3.11 10.11 8.95
C LEU A 230 -3.11 9.29 10.24
N ILE A 231 -2.11 8.43 10.44
CA ILE A 231 -1.94 7.59 11.62
C ILE A 231 -0.51 7.79 12.14
N PRO A 232 -0.30 8.41 13.32
CA PRO A 232 1.03 8.59 13.87
C PRO A 232 1.71 7.24 14.11
N ASN A 233 3.04 7.19 13.99
CA ASN A 233 3.81 6.00 14.34
C ASN A 233 3.51 5.62 15.80
N ASP A 234 3.26 4.34 16.05
CA ASP A 234 3.20 3.79 17.41
C ASP A 234 4.50 4.03 18.20
#